data_AF-A0A160THR0-F1
#
_entry.id   AF-A0A160THR0-F1
#
_cell.length_a   1.000
_cell.length_b   1.000
_cell.length_c   1.000
_cell.angle_alpha   90.00
_cell.angle_beta   90.00
_cell.angle_gamma   90.00
#
_symmetry.space_group_name_H-M   'P 1'
#
loop_
_entity.id
_entity.type
_entity.pdbx_description
1 polymer ?
#
loop_
_entity_poly.entity_id
_entity_poly.type
_entity_poly.pdbx_seq_one_letter_code
_entity_poly.pdbx_strand_id
1 'polypeptide(L)'
;MTWHSIASAVFPYIEPLTPAQKTAEAQRLQQDRAAIRAAVWNSNEERALDEAQKVAAAEMERVRTAEGKATTYLAVLAALVPVIITLQAANWEKKAGPAPDAARLFVLALATVYVAGAGFNAFKTLQVRGFQKLGEPELVAAWQTPNPLRKLTRGTLLATRNSRDVVNEKVTRILVTHEHLLRAFGIFILLLLLDPLFYAMGFRNAAQEPPAPKVVIVQKPAASVPFELKCTIAQPVRPSGGPTDGTVISEARPRRPVKPRTDRRRVDPSPTKSCPTAGTTPTLKIAPVPQDGAKVP
;
A
#
# COMPACT_ATOMS: atom_id res chain seq x y z
N MET A 1 -5.11 33.32 5.53
CA MET A 1 -5.02 31.84 5.65
C MET A 1 -5.15 31.49 7.13
N THR A 2 -6.23 30.84 7.53
CA THR A 2 -6.43 30.38 8.91
C THR A 2 -5.45 29.26 9.25
N TRP A 3 -4.94 29.21 10.48
CA TRP A 3 -4.02 28.16 10.97
C TRP A 3 -4.50 26.74 10.66
N HIS A 4 -5.82 26.52 10.72
CA HIS A 4 -6.48 25.27 10.34
C HIS A 4 -6.24 24.87 8.88
N SER A 5 -6.16 25.82 7.95
CA SER A 5 -5.90 25.57 6.52
C SER A 5 -4.43 25.19 6.27
N ILE A 6 -3.51 25.72 7.06
CA ILE A 6 -2.08 25.38 6.96
C ILE A 6 -1.84 24.01 7.61
N ALA A 7 -2.45 23.76 8.77
CA ALA A 7 -2.39 22.48 9.45
C ALA A 7 -3.03 21.34 8.64
N SER A 8 -4.16 21.59 7.96
CA SER A 8 -4.78 20.61 7.06
C SER A 8 -4.02 20.41 5.75
N ALA A 9 -3.35 21.45 5.24
CA ALA A 9 -2.46 21.32 4.10
C ALA A 9 -1.25 20.44 4.43
N VAL A 10 -0.68 20.58 5.64
CA VAL A 10 0.46 19.78 6.10
C VAL A 10 -0.01 18.38 6.48
N PHE A 11 -0.99 18.21 7.37
CA PHE A 11 -1.43 16.90 7.84
C PHE A 11 -2.93 16.71 7.60
N PRO A 12 -3.33 15.84 6.65
CA PRO A 12 -4.74 15.60 6.37
C PRO A 12 -5.38 14.88 7.55
N TYR A 13 -6.43 15.48 8.10
CA TYR A 13 -7.09 14.98 9.29
C TYR A 13 -8.60 14.87 9.03
N ILE A 14 -9.23 13.87 9.66
CA ILE A 14 -10.68 13.70 9.60
C ILE A 14 -11.29 14.67 10.60
N GLU A 15 -11.87 15.77 10.09
CA GLU A 15 -12.55 16.74 10.94
C GLU A 15 -13.76 16.06 11.63
N PRO A 16 -13.79 15.99 12.98
CA PRO A 16 -14.92 15.43 13.67
C PRO A 16 -16.10 16.39 13.56
N LEU A 17 -17.29 15.84 13.34
CA LEU A 17 -18.50 16.66 13.36
C LEU A 17 -18.64 17.36 14.72
N THR A 18 -19.04 18.63 14.66
CA THR A 18 -19.41 19.40 15.85
C THR A 18 -20.57 18.73 16.59
N PRO A 19 -20.74 18.96 17.91
CA PRO A 19 -21.86 18.38 18.66
C PRO A 19 -23.23 18.68 18.03
N ALA A 20 -23.43 19.91 17.54
CA ALA A 20 -24.65 20.33 16.86
C ALA A 20 -24.88 19.57 15.53
N GLN A 21 -23.83 19.35 14.74
CA GLN A 21 -23.92 18.56 13.50
C GLN A 21 -24.21 17.09 13.80
N LYS A 22 -23.59 16.52 14.85
CA LYS A 22 -23.89 15.14 15.29
C LYS A 22 -25.35 14.98 15.69
N THR A 23 -25.92 15.95 16.43
CA THR A 23 -27.34 15.91 16.78
C THR A 23 -28.24 16.06 15.57
N ALA A 24 -27.91 16.94 14.62
CA ALA A 24 -28.68 17.11 13.40
C ALA A 24 -28.63 15.86 12.50
N GLU A 25 -27.47 15.19 12.42
CA GLU A 25 -27.31 13.94 11.68
C GLU A 25 -28.08 12.79 12.32
N ALA A 26 -28.03 12.67 13.66
CA ALA A 26 -28.82 11.69 14.38
C ALA A 26 -30.33 11.90 14.17
N GLN A 27 -30.80 13.15 14.16
CA GLN A 27 -32.19 13.50 13.84
C GLN A 27 -32.56 13.11 12.41
N ARG A 28 -31.71 13.42 11.42
CA ARG A 28 -31.92 13.02 10.02
C ARG A 28 -31.99 11.50 9.88
N LEU A 29 -31.09 10.76 10.54
CA LEU A 29 -31.10 9.30 10.54
C LEU A 29 -32.42 8.76 11.13
N GLN A 30 -32.92 9.36 12.20
CA GLN A 30 -34.19 8.96 12.81
C GLN A 30 -35.38 9.27 11.91
N GLN A 31 -35.37 10.43 11.22
CA GLN A 31 -36.37 10.79 10.21
C GLN A 31 -36.35 9.81 9.04
N ASP A 32 -35.19 9.46 8.50
CA ASP A 32 -35.05 8.46 7.43
C ASP A 32 -35.61 7.10 7.85
N ARG A 33 -35.27 6.65 9.07
CA ARG A 33 -35.80 5.39 9.63
C ARG A 33 -37.31 5.44 9.77
N ALA A 34 -37.86 6.56 10.24
CA ALA A 34 -39.30 6.75 10.38
C ALA A 34 -39.99 6.75 9.00
N ALA A 35 -39.42 7.44 8.01
CA ALA A 35 -39.92 7.47 6.64
C ALA A 35 -39.93 6.08 6.00
N ILE A 36 -38.83 5.31 6.14
CA ILE A 36 -38.75 3.93 5.65
C ILE A 36 -39.78 3.03 6.36
N ARG A 37 -40.02 3.23 7.67
CA ARG A 37 -41.03 2.48 8.41
C ARG A 37 -42.47 2.88 8.08
N ALA A 38 -42.71 4.15 7.75
CA ALA A 38 -44.02 4.66 7.39
C ALA A 38 -44.39 4.42 5.92
N ALA A 39 -43.39 4.16 5.07
CA ALA A 39 -43.60 3.92 3.65
C ALA A 39 -44.53 2.72 3.39
N VAL A 40 -45.40 2.92 2.40
CA VAL A 40 -46.46 1.99 2.00
C VAL A 40 -46.15 1.49 0.58
N TRP A 41 -45.83 0.21 0.43
CA TRP A 41 -45.40 -0.40 -0.84
C TRP A 41 -46.53 -1.19 -1.49
N ASN A 42 -47.62 -0.52 -1.86
CA ASN A 42 -48.83 -1.22 -2.31
C ASN A 42 -48.92 -1.42 -3.83
N SER A 43 -48.22 -0.59 -4.62
CA SER A 43 -48.47 -0.53 -6.07
C SER A 43 -47.56 -1.41 -6.92
N ASN A 44 -46.48 -1.98 -6.37
CA ASN A 44 -45.59 -2.97 -7.02
C ASN A 44 -44.52 -3.45 -6.02
N GLU A 45 -44.82 -4.50 -5.24
CA GLU A 45 -43.94 -4.97 -4.17
C GLU A 45 -42.62 -5.56 -4.69
N GLU A 46 -42.66 -6.29 -5.80
CA GLU A 46 -41.50 -6.89 -6.46
C GLU A 46 -40.52 -5.81 -6.92
N ARG A 47 -41.03 -4.79 -7.64
CA ARG A 47 -40.21 -3.65 -8.08
C ARG A 47 -39.61 -2.88 -6.90
N ALA A 48 -40.36 -2.71 -5.82
CA ALA A 48 -39.86 -2.04 -4.63
C ALA A 48 -38.72 -2.83 -3.96
N LEU A 49 -38.83 -4.17 -3.94
CA LEU A 49 -37.77 -5.03 -3.42
C LEU A 49 -36.52 -4.99 -4.33
N ASP A 50 -36.70 -5.05 -5.64
CA ASP A 50 -35.60 -4.97 -6.60
C ASP A 50 -34.82 -3.66 -6.46
N GLU A 51 -35.51 -2.53 -6.36
CA GLU A 51 -34.85 -1.24 -6.15
C GLU A 51 -34.13 -1.16 -4.80
N ALA A 52 -34.73 -1.72 -3.73
CA ALA A 52 -34.07 -1.80 -2.43
C ALA A 52 -32.80 -2.67 -2.48
N GLN A 53 -32.83 -3.80 -3.20
CA GLN A 53 -31.68 -4.66 -3.40
C GLN A 53 -30.59 -3.98 -4.24
N LYS A 54 -30.95 -3.23 -5.29
CA LYS A 54 -29.99 -2.43 -6.07
C LYS A 54 -29.28 -1.39 -5.18
N VAL A 55 -30.01 -0.70 -4.32
CA VAL A 55 -29.42 0.27 -3.37
C VAL A 55 -28.47 -0.44 -2.39
N ALA A 56 -28.86 -1.59 -1.87
CA ALA A 56 -28.01 -2.38 -0.98
C ALA A 56 -26.74 -2.91 -1.67
N ALA A 57 -26.88 -3.38 -2.93
CA ALA A 57 -25.77 -3.86 -3.74
C ALA A 57 -24.79 -2.72 -4.07
N ALA A 58 -25.30 -1.55 -4.47
CA ALA A 58 -24.47 -0.37 -4.71
C ALA A 58 -23.68 0.04 -3.46
N GLU A 59 -24.29 -0.01 -2.28
CA GLU A 59 -23.59 0.30 -1.03
C GLU A 59 -22.54 -0.76 -0.69
N MET A 60 -22.81 -2.04 -0.95
CA MET A 60 -21.83 -3.11 -0.80
C MET A 60 -20.61 -2.93 -1.70
N GLU A 61 -20.85 -2.50 -2.94
CA GLU A 61 -19.78 -2.25 -3.91
C GLU A 61 -18.90 -1.08 -3.48
N ARG A 62 -19.48 -0.03 -2.89
CA ARG A 62 -18.71 1.08 -2.30
C ARG A 62 -17.78 0.60 -1.19
N VAL A 63 -18.27 -0.27 -0.30
CA VAL A 63 -17.44 -0.88 0.77
C VAL A 63 -16.32 -1.72 0.17
N ARG A 64 -16.67 -2.61 -0.76
CA ARG A 64 -15.71 -3.50 -1.42
C ARG A 64 -14.61 -2.72 -2.14
N THR A 65 -14.98 -1.64 -2.81
CA THR A 65 -14.03 -0.74 -3.47
C THR A 65 -13.09 -0.07 -2.46
N ALA A 66 -13.62 0.42 -1.33
CA ALA A 66 -12.80 1.03 -0.28
C ALA A 66 -11.83 0.01 0.36
N GLU A 67 -12.30 -1.20 0.65
CA GLU A 67 -11.48 -2.29 1.19
C GLU A 67 -10.44 -2.79 0.18
N GLY A 68 -10.80 -2.87 -1.11
CA GLY A 68 -9.88 -3.18 -2.20
C GLY A 68 -8.75 -2.16 -2.29
N LYS A 69 -9.09 -0.86 -2.31
CA LYS A 69 -8.10 0.23 -2.29
C LYS A 69 -7.20 0.18 -1.06
N ALA A 70 -7.77 -0.05 0.13
CA ALA A 70 -7.01 -0.15 1.36
C ALA A 70 -5.99 -1.30 1.30
N THR A 71 -6.38 -2.46 0.79
CA THR A 71 -5.49 -3.61 0.59
C THR A 71 -4.36 -3.28 -0.38
N THR A 72 -4.65 -2.66 -1.51
CA THR A 72 -3.64 -2.21 -2.47
C THR A 72 -2.66 -1.24 -1.84
N TYR A 73 -3.14 -0.27 -1.07
CA TYR A 73 -2.29 0.70 -0.38
C TYR A 73 -1.40 0.05 0.68
N LEU A 74 -1.92 -0.92 1.45
CA LEU A 74 -1.08 -1.68 2.40
C LEU A 74 0.00 -2.51 1.70
N ALA A 75 -0.29 -3.09 0.54
CA ALA A 75 0.72 -3.81 -0.25
C ALA A 75 1.85 -2.87 -0.71
N VAL A 76 1.50 -1.66 -1.20
CA VAL A 76 2.49 -0.64 -1.56
C VAL A 76 3.31 -0.20 -0.34
N LEU A 77 2.66 0.04 0.80
CA LEU A 77 3.35 0.40 2.04
C LEU A 77 4.30 -0.71 2.51
N ALA A 78 3.89 -1.98 2.43
CA ALA A 78 4.75 -3.12 2.77
C ALA A 78 5.99 -3.21 1.86
N ALA A 79 5.84 -2.92 0.57
CA ALA A 79 6.97 -2.87 -0.37
C ALA A 79 7.91 -1.69 -0.12
N LEU A 80 7.42 -0.61 0.50
CA LEU A 80 8.21 0.58 0.81
C LEU A 80 9.06 0.42 2.09
N VAL A 81 8.65 -0.43 3.04
CA VAL A 81 9.36 -0.63 4.31
C VAL A 81 10.84 -1.00 4.12
N PRO A 82 11.22 -1.96 3.26
CA PRO A 82 12.64 -2.26 3.01
C PRO A 82 13.42 -1.05 2.49
N VAL A 83 12.82 -0.24 1.62
CA VAL A 83 13.45 0.96 1.06
C VAL A 83 13.74 1.99 2.16
N ILE A 84 12.82 2.17 3.09
CA ILE A 84 13.03 3.07 4.24
C ILE A 84 14.19 2.57 5.10
N ILE A 85 14.26 1.27 5.36
CA ILE A 85 15.33 0.65 6.16
C ILE A 85 16.70 0.84 5.50
N THR A 86 16.80 0.60 4.18
CA THR A 86 18.06 0.77 3.45
C THR A 86 18.51 2.23 3.41
N LEU A 87 17.58 3.18 3.24
CA LEU A 87 17.88 4.62 3.28
C LEU A 87 18.36 5.06 4.68
N GLN A 88 17.78 4.53 5.76
CA GLN A 88 18.26 4.80 7.12
C GLN A 88 19.70 4.30 7.32
N ALA A 89 20.00 3.08 6.87
CA ALA A 89 21.35 2.51 6.96
C ALA A 89 22.37 3.33 6.16
N ALA A 90 22.04 3.70 4.92
CA ALA A 90 22.90 4.52 4.07
C ALA A 90 23.21 5.90 4.69
N ASN A 91 22.22 6.50 5.36
CA ASN A 91 22.40 7.77 6.04
C ASN A 91 23.32 7.65 7.27
N TRP A 92 23.31 6.51 7.98
CA TRP A 92 24.15 6.27 9.14
C TRP A 92 25.62 6.02 8.78
N GLU A 93 25.88 5.38 7.65
CA GLU A 93 27.24 5.06 7.19
C GLU A 93 28.02 6.28 6.63
N LYS A 94 27.48 7.50 6.74
CA LYS A 94 28.03 8.74 6.13
C LYS A 94 28.37 8.61 4.63
N LYS A 95 27.71 7.68 3.94
CA LYS A 95 27.79 7.52 2.48
C LYS A 95 26.89 8.50 1.72
N ALA A 96 26.16 9.33 2.45
CA ALA A 96 25.20 10.27 1.90
C ALA A 96 25.92 11.57 1.49
N GLY A 97 25.46 12.23 0.42
CA GLY A 97 26.15 13.34 -0.25
C GLY A 97 26.25 14.66 0.54
N PRO A 98 26.18 15.84 -0.09
CA PRO A 98 26.48 17.13 0.56
C PRO A 98 25.39 17.72 1.47
N ALA A 99 24.18 17.15 1.52
CA ALA A 99 23.13 17.66 2.41
C ALA A 99 23.47 17.38 3.89
N PRO A 100 23.13 18.29 4.83
CA PRO A 100 23.33 18.06 6.25
C PRO A 100 22.58 16.81 6.75
N ASP A 101 23.25 15.99 7.57
CA ASP A 101 22.65 14.76 8.12
C ASP A 101 21.35 15.04 8.88
N ALA A 102 21.29 16.16 9.61
CA ALA A 102 20.09 16.59 10.32
C ALA A 102 18.91 16.88 9.36
N ALA A 103 19.17 17.47 8.19
CA ALA A 103 18.13 17.76 7.20
C ALA A 103 17.58 16.46 6.57
N ARG A 104 18.46 15.51 6.24
CA ARG A 104 18.05 14.17 5.75
C ARG A 104 17.23 13.43 6.77
N LEU A 105 17.68 13.36 8.03
CA LEU A 105 16.96 12.69 9.10
C LEU A 105 15.60 13.33 9.33
N PHE A 106 15.50 14.67 9.27
CA PHE A 106 14.24 15.38 9.40
C PHE A 106 13.26 15.02 8.28
N VAL A 107 13.69 15.10 7.01
CA VAL A 107 12.85 14.77 5.85
C VAL A 107 12.45 13.29 5.87
N LEU A 108 13.35 12.39 6.25
CA LEU A 108 13.09 10.96 6.39
C LEU A 108 12.11 10.64 7.53
N ALA A 109 12.24 11.30 8.67
CA ALA A 109 11.30 11.18 9.78
C ALA A 109 9.91 11.67 9.35
N LEU A 110 9.84 12.80 8.66
CA LEU A 110 8.59 13.35 8.14
C LEU A 110 7.93 12.39 7.13
N ALA A 111 8.70 11.83 6.18
CA ALA A 111 8.20 10.81 5.25
C ALA A 111 7.62 9.60 6.00
N THR A 112 8.34 9.14 7.02
CA THR A 112 7.92 7.99 7.85
C THR A 112 6.60 8.26 8.58
N VAL A 113 6.40 9.47 9.09
CA VAL A 113 5.15 9.87 9.75
C VAL A 113 3.97 9.84 8.77
N TYR A 114 4.13 10.32 7.54
CA TYR A 114 3.05 10.23 6.54
C TYR A 114 2.75 8.80 6.11
N VAL A 115 3.79 7.97 5.92
CA VAL A 115 3.65 6.53 5.62
C VAL A 115 2.89 5.82 6.75
N ALA A 116 3.24 6.10 8.01
CA ALA A 116 2.57 5.53 9.18
C ALA A 116 1.11 5.99 9.27
N GLY A 117 0.84 7.28 9.03
CA GLY A 117 -0.53 7.83 8.99
C GLY A 117 -1.38 7.20 7.88
N ALA A 118 -0.81 7.00 6.69
CA ALA A 118 -1.47 6.28 5.60
C ALA A 118 -1.80 4.83 6.00
N GLY A 119 -0.83 4.11 6.56
CA GLY A 119 -1.00 2.73 7.02
C GLY A 119 -2.07 2.61 8.10
N PHE A 120 -2.05 3.48 9.11
CA PHE A 120 -3.05 3.47 10.18
C PHE A 120 -4.48 3.62 9.65
N ASN A 121 -4.71 4.60 8.76
CA ASN A 121 -6.03 4.82 8.16
C ASN A 121 -6.43 3.67 7.23
N ALA A 122 -5.49 3.07 6.48
CA ALA A 122 -5.75 1.92 5.63
C ALA A 122 -6.14 0.67 6.43
N PHE A 123 -5.41 0.35 7.51
CA PHE A 123 -5.75 -0.74 8.42
C PHE A 123 -7.13 -0.53 9.06
N LYS A 124 -7.42 0.70 9.49
CA LYS A 124 -8.71 1.07 10.05
C LYS A 124 -9.88 0.95 9.07
N THR A 125 -9.63 1.04 7.77
CA THR A 125 -10.62 0.76 6.72
C THR A 125 -10.91 -0.74 6.59
N LEU A 126 -9.90 -1.60 6.74
CA LEU A 126 -10.07 -3.06 6.70
C LEU A 126 -10.64 -3.66 7.99
N GLN A 127 -10.62 -2.90 9.09
CA GLN A 127 -11.14 -3.39 10.36
C GLN A 127 -12.60 -3.87 10.22
N VAL A 128 -12.86 -5.07 10.73
CA VAL A 128 -14.20 -5.65 10.77
C VAL A 128 -15.05 -4.78 11.70
N ARG A 129 -16.15 -4.27 11.17
CA ARG A 129 -17.17 -3.55 11.94
C ARG A 129 -18.53 -4.14 11.58
N GLY A 130 -19.47 -4.04 12.53
CA GLY A 130 -20.82 -4.56 12.33
C GLY A 130 -21.49 -3.87 11.15
N PHE A 131 -21.77 -4.65 10.10
CA PHE A 131 -22.63 -4.25 9.00
C PHE A 131 -23.95 -4.98 9.16
N GLN A 132 -25.06 -4.25 9.06
CA GLN A 132 -26.37 -4.87 9.03
C GLN A 132 -26.69 -5.28 7.61
N LYS A 133 -26.97 -6.57 7.40
CA LYS A 133 -27.54 -7.12 6.18
C LYS A 133 -28.71 -8.00 6.57
N LEU A 134 -29.69 -8.11 5.70
CA LEU A 134 -30.69 -9.18 5.82
C LEU A 134 -29.97 -10.51 5.63
N GLY A 135 -30.05 -11.38 6.62
CA GLY A 135 -29.56 -12.75 6.54
C GLY A 135 -30.65 -13.71 6.11
N GLU A 136 -30.24 -14.97 5.99
CA GLU A 136 -31.12 -16.12 5.79
C GLU A 136 -32.25 -16.22 6.83
N PRO A 137 -32.03 -16.02 8.16
CA PRO A 137 -33.11 -16.13 9.12
C PRO A 137 -34.16 -15.03 8.98
N GLU A 138 -33.77 -13.80 8.65
CA GLU A 138 -34.72 -12.71 8.40
C GLU A 138 -35.50 -12.93 7.11
N LEU A 139 -34.89 -13.56 6.10
CA LEU A 139 -35.56 -13.95 4.86
C LEU A 139 -36.66 -14.99 5.12
N VAL A 140 -36.33 -16.06 5.85
CA VAL A 140 -37.31 -17.09 6.23
C VAL A 140 -38.41 -16.49 7.09
N ALA A 141 -38.07 -15.65 8.06
CA ALA A 141 -39.03 -14.96 8.91
C ALA A 141 -39.91 -13.95 8.15
N ALA A 142 -39.47 -13.44 7.00
CA ALA A 142 -40.29 -12.61 6.14
C ALA A 142 -41.34 -13.44 5.38
N TRP A 143 -40.93 -14.60 4.86
CA TRP A 143 -41.82 -15.54 4.16
C TRP A 143 -42.92 -16.16 5.01
N GLN A 144 -42.77 -16.14 6.34
CA GLN A 144 -43.81 -16.55 7.28
C GLN A 144 -44.89 -15.48 7.53
N THR A 145 -44.78 -14.30 6.91
CA THR A 145 -45.75 -13.21 7.09
C THR A 145 -46.64 -13.03 5.86
N PRO A 146 -47.85 -12.45 6.00
CA PRO A 146 -48.77 -12.27 4.88
C PRO A 146 -48.24 -11.39 3.73
N ASN A 147 -47.29 -10.49 4.03
CA ASN A 147 -46.71 -9.55 3.07
C ASN A 147 -45.17 -9.64 3.10
N PRO A 148 -44.58 -10.74 2.58
CA PRO A 148 -43.16 -11.03 2.72
C PRO A 148 -42.28 -10.01 2.00
N LEU A 149 -42.66 -9.62 0.78
CA LEU A 149 -41.90 -8.67 -0.04
C LEU A 149 -41.80 -7.30 0.64
N ARG A 150 -42.90 -6.78 1.22
CA ARG A 150 -42.87 -5.52 1.98
C ARG A 150 -41.92 -5.58 3.17
N LYS A 151 -41.93 -6.69 3.91
CA LYS A 151 -41.06 -6.89 5.07
C LYS A 151 -39.59 -6.94 4.65
N LEU A 152 -39.28 -7.59 3.52
CA LEU A 152 -37.94 -7.63 2.93
C LEU A 152 -37.49 -6.26 2.42
N THR A 153 -38.34 -5.52 1.73
CA THR A 153 -38.03 -4.17 1.24
C THR A 153 -37.69 -3.24 2.41
N ARG A 154 -38.52 -3.22 3.45
CA ARG A 154 -38.27 -2.44 4.67
C ARG A 154 -36.98 -2.87 5.37
N GLY A 155 -36.79 -4.19 5.53
CA GLY A 155 -35.60 -4.75 6.17
C GLY A 155 -34.32 -4.37 5.44
N THR A 156 -34.32 -4.46 4.11
CA THR A 156 -33.17 -4.12 3.25
C THR A 156 -32.82 -2.65 3.42
N LEU A 157 -33.79 -1.76 3.27
CA LEU A 157 -33.56 -0.31 3.36
C LEU A 157 -33.11 0.13 4.76
N LEU A 158 -33.67 -0.45 5.82
CA LEU A 158 -33.23 -0.17 7.19
C LEU A 158 -31.81 -0.67 7.45
N ALA A 159 -31.49 -1.89 7.02
CA ALA A 159 -30.16 -2.46 7.18
C ALA A 159 -29.10 -1.65 6.42
N THR A 160 -29.39 -1.26 5.17
CA THR A 160 -28.52 -0.37 4.38
C THR A 160 -28.37 0.98 5.04
N ARG A 161 -29.47 1.62 5.48
CA ARG A 161 -29.39 2.96 6.09
C ARG A 161 -28.58 2.96 7.40
N ASN A 162 -28.74 1.93 8.22
CA ASN A 162 -28.00 1.76 9.48
C ASN A 162 -26.51 1.49 9.27
N SER A 163 -26.15 0.92 8.12
CA SER A 163 -24.77 0.61 7.78
C SER A 163 -24.02 1.78 7.14
N ARG A 164 -24.72 2.75 6.55
CA ARG A 164 -24.14 3.88 5.81
C ARG A 164 -23.09 4.67 6.59
N ASP A 165 -23.27 4.87 7.89
CA ASP A 165 -22.33 5.67 8.69
C ASP A 165 -20.97 4.94 8.78
N VAL A 166 -21.00 3.61 8.92
CA VAL A 166 -19.80 2.76 8.90
C VAL A 166 -19.15 2.77 7.51
N VAL A 167 -19.96 2.71 6.44
CA VAL A 167 -19.45 2.79 5.06
C VAL A 167 -18.79 4.14 4.80
N ASN A 168 -19.45 5.23 5.18
CA ASN A 168 -18.93 6.58 5.02
C ASN A 168 -17.62 6.76 5.79
N GLU A 169 -17.52 6.24 7.02
CA GLU A 169 -16.26 6.27 7.78
C GLU A 169 -15.12 5.53 7.04
N LYS A 170 -15.40 4.36 6.47
CA LYS A 170 -14.42 3.61 5.65
C LYS A 170 -14.01 4.39 4.39
N VAL A 171 -14.98 4.99 3.69
CA VAL A 171 -14.72 5.79 2.49
C VAL A 171 -13.92 7.06 2.82
N THR A 172 -14.25 7.75 3.90
CA THR A 172 -13.51 8.94 4.35
C THR A 172 -12.09 8.59 4.74
N ARG A 173 -11.88 7.47 5.45
CA ARG A 173 -10.54 7.01 5.80
C ARG A 173 -9.69 6.70 4.58
N ILE A 174 -10.25 6.07 3.54
CA ILE A 174 -9.45 5.78 2.33
C ILE A 174 -9.06 7.05 1.56
N LEU A 175 -9.92 8.08 1.57
CA LEU A 175 -9.57 9.39 1.00
C LEU A 175 -8.41 10.04 1.77
N VAL A 176 -8.46 10.00 3.10
CA VAL A 176 -7.36 10.49 3.94
C VAL A 176 -6.09 9.67 3.77
N THR A 177 -6.19 8.35 3.60
CA THR A 177 -5.03 7.50 3.26
C THR A 177 -4.40 7.93 1.94
N HIS A 178 -5.21 8.17 0.91
CA HIS A 178 -4.72 8.61 -0.39
C HIS A 178 -3.95 9.93 -0.28
N GLU A 179 -4.50 10.87 0.47
CA GLU A 179 -3.87 12.16 0.75
C GLU A 179 -2.56 12.07 1.54
N HIS A 180 -2.45 11.15 2.50
CA HIS A 180 -1.18 10.87 3.20
C HIS A 180 -0.16 10.23 2.26
N LEU A 181 -0.58 9.29 1.40
CA LEU A 181 0.31 8.64 0.42
C LEU A 181 0.88 9.63 -0.59
N LEU A 182 0.06 10.55 -1.08
CA LEU A 182 0.53 11.61 -2.00
C LEU A 182 1.58 12.51 -1.33
N ARG A 183 1.34 12.94 -0.09
CA ARG A 183 2.31 13.74 0.67
C ARG A 183 3.59 12.94 0.98
N ALA A 184 3.47 11.67 1.38
CA ALA A 184 4.60 10.78 1.59
C ALA A 184 5.45 10.66 0.31
N PHE A 185 4.81 10.41 -0.83
CA PHE A 185 5.47 10.32 -2.13
C PHE A 185 6.22 11.60 -2.49
N GLY A 186 5.59 12.77 -2.32
CA GLY A 186 6.26 14.06 -2.54
C GLY A 186 7.49 14.26 -1.65
N ILE A 187 7.42 13.84 -0.38
CA ILE A 187 8.54 13.94 0.55
C ILE A 187 9.64 12.91 0.23
N PHE A 188 9.29 11.72 -0.27
CA PHE A 188 10.29 10.78 -0.81
C PHE A 188 11.03 11.37 -2.00
N ILE A 189 10.32 12.01 -2.93
CA ILE A 189 10.97 12.72 -4.05
C ILE A 189 11.90 13.81 -3.50
N LEU A 190 11.44 14.61 -2.54
CA LEU A 190 12.28 15.63 -1.91
C LEU A 190 13.51 15.01 -1.24
N LEU A 191 13.37 13.89 -0.55
CA LEU A 191 14.47 13.17 0.09
C LEU A 191 15.51 12.72 -0.95
N LEU A 192 15.07 12.18 -2.09
CA LEU A 192 15.95 11.76 -3.18
C LEU A 192 16.63 12.94 -3.88
N LEU A 193 15.95 14.09 -3.98
CA LEU A 193 16.49 15.31 -4.59
C LEU A 193 17.32 16.16 -3.63
N LEU A 194 17.32 15.85 -2.34
CA LEU A 194 17.98 16.66 -1.33
C LEU A 194 19.48 16.80 -1.64
N ASP A 195 20.15 15.70 -1.96
CA ASP A 195 21.58 15.69 -2.28
C ASP A 195 21.91 16.50 -3.55
N PRO A 196 21.24 16.26 -4.70
CA PRO A 196 21.37 17.11 -5.88
C PRO A 196 21.11 18.60 -5.62
N LEU A 197 20.11 18.94 -4.82
CA LEU A 197 19.74 20.32 -4.51
C LEU A 197 20.85 21.03 -3.72
N PHE A 198 21.36 20.38 -2.67
CA PHE A 198 22.46 20.94 -1.88
C PHE A 198 23.75 21.04 -2.70
N TYR A 199 24.02 20.06 -3.56
CA TYR A 199 25.14 20.12 -4.50
C TYR A 199 25.02 21.33 -5.46
N ALA A 200 23.85 21.54 -6.06
CA ALA A 200 23.58 22.66 -6.96
C ALA A 200 23.65 24.02 -6.26
N MET A 201 23.26 24.09 -4.98
CA MET A 201 23.39 25.28 -4.13
C MET A 201 24.84 25.59 -3.69
N GLY A 202 25.82 24.78 -4.13
CA GLY A 202 27.24 25.02 -3.87
C GLY A 202 27.75 24.44 -2.54
N PHE A 203 26.93 23.69 -1.82
CA PHE A 203 27.40 22.92 -0.67
C PHE A 203 28.23 21.74 -1.19
N ARG A 204 29.55 21.82 -1.02
CA ARG A 204 30.47 20.72 -1.30
C ARG A 204 30.78 20.01 0.01
N ASN A 205 30.88 18.68 -0.04
CA ASN A 205 31.30 17.88 1.11
C ASN A 205 32.62 18.42 1.67
N ALA A 206 32.61 18.90 2.90
CA ALA A 206 33.82 19.19 3.66
C ALA A 206 34.46 17.86 4.14
N ALA A 207 34.78 16.96 3.21
CA ALA A 207 35.50 15.72 3.47
C ALA A 207 35.94 15.07 2.15
N GLN A 208 36.84 15.73 1.45
CA GLN A 208 37.85 15.00 0.68
C GLN A 208 39.18 15.60 1.12
N GLU A 209 39.61 15.21 2.33
CA GLU A 209 41.00 15.40 2.72
C GLU A 209 41.85 14.77 1.60
N PRO A 210 42.75 15.55 0.96
CA PRO A 210 43.68 14.97 0.01
C PRO A 210 44.46 13.86 0.74
N PRO A 211 44.72 12.71 0.10
CA PRO A 211 45.52 11.67 0.73
C PRO A 211 46.84 12.29 1.18
N ALA A 212 47.08 12.30 2.49
CA ALA A 212 48.30 12.83 3.07
C ALA A 212 49.50 12.26 2.30
N PRO A 213 50.45 13.10 1.83
CA PRO A 213 51.59 12.61 1.11
C PRO A 213 52.35 11.64 2.03
N LYS A 214 52.41 10.36 1.64
CA LYS A 214 53.29 9.39 2.28
C LYS A 214 54.71 9.90 2.11
N VAL A 215 55.25 10.52 3.15
CA VAL A 215 56.66 10.88 3.23
C VAL A 215 57.44 9.56 3.27
N VAL A 216 57.94 9.15 2.12
CA VAL A 216 58.94 8.08 2.01
C VAL A 216 60.23 8.66 2.59
N ILE A 217 60.54 8.31 3.83
CA ILE A 217 61.84 8.60 4.42
C ILE A 217 62.86 7.70 3.72
N VAL A 218 63.57 8.25 2.74
CA VAL A 218 64.76 7.62 2.16
C VAL A 218 65.89 7.79 3.16
N GLN A 219 66.16 6.75 3.94
CA GLN A 219 67.29 6.71 4.87
C GLN A 219 68.58 6.45 4.06
N LYS A 220 69.44 7.47 3.99
CA LYS A 220 70.77 7.44 3.36
C LYS A 220 71.73 6.57 4.22
N PRO A 221 72.42 5.56 3.66
CA PRO A 221 73.37 4.77 4.43
C PRO A 221 74.71 5.49 4.54
N ALA A 222 75.25 5.59 5.75
CA ALA A 222 76.65 5.90 6.00
C ALA A 222 77.40 4.60 6.35
N ALA A 223 78.53 4.40 5.71
CA ALA A 223 79.38 3.22 5.77
C ALA A 223 80.35 3.24 6.98
N SER A 224 80.60 2.07 7.59
CA SER A 224 81.92 1.47 7.96
C SER A 224 81.81 0.47 9.15
N VAL A 225 81.68 -0.86 8.91
CA VAL A 225 82.63 -2.02 9.10
C VAL A 225 83.37 -2.15 10.47
N PRO A 226 83.84 -3.36 10.89
CA PRO A 226 83.35 -4.77 10.79
C PRO A 226 83.48 -5.60 12.12
N PHE A 227 82.78 -6.73 12.27
CA PHE A 227 83.31 -8.03 12.81
C PHE A 227 82.23 -9.15 12.86
N GLU A 228 82.43 -10.22 12.06
CA GLU A 228 82.36 -11.69 12.33
C GLU A 228 81.48 -12.23 13.51
N LEU A 229 80.73 -13.34 13.47
CA LEU A 229 80.62 -14.50 12.55
C LEU A 229 79.39 -15.38 12.95
N LYS A 230 78.67 -15.96 11.95
CA LYS A 230 77.83 -17.21 11.96
C LYS A 230 76.62 -17.29 12.92
N CYS A 231 75.48 -17.93 12.63
CA CYS A 231 74.89 -18.69 11.52
C CYS A 231 73.38 -18.77 11.88
N THR A 232 72.43 -18.71 10.95
CA THR A 232 71.59 -19.86 10.57
C THR A 232 70.59 -19.41 9.50
N ILE A 233 70.49 -20.23 8.48
CA ILE A 233 69.83 -20.06 7.19
C ILE A 233 68.30 -20.19 7.34
N ALA A 234 67.55 -19.26 6.74
CA ALA A 234 66.21 -19.53 6.23
C ALA A 234 65.81 -18.51 5.14
N GLN A 235 65.76 -18.98 3.90
CA GLN A 235 65.10 -18.38 2.75
C GLN A 235 64.80 -19.51 1.75
N PRO A 236 63.97 -19.29 0.71
CA PRO A 236 62.69 -18.57 0.67
C PRO A 236 61.69 -19.32 -0.23
N VAL A 237 60.35 -19.20 -0.05
CA VAL A 237 59.44 -19.46 -1.20
C VAL A 237 58.16 -18.62 -1.16
N ARG A 238 57.98 -17.85 -2.23
CA ARG A 238 56.73 -17.57 -2.95
C ARG A 238 57.12 -17.66 -4.45
N PRO A 239 56.21 -17.75 -5.46
CA PRO A 239 54.74 -17.73 -5.40
C PRO A 239 54.02 -18.67 -6.43
N SER A 240 52.68 -18.57 -6.45
CA SER A 240 51.81 -18.54 -7.65
C SER A 240 51.26 -19.83 -8.27
N GLY A 241 49.95 -19.78 -8.60
CA GLY A 241 49.30 -20.57 -9.66
C GLY A 241 48.21 -21.55 -9.18
N GLY A 242 46.95 -21.28 -9.52
CA GLY A 242 45.84 -22.27 -9.44
C GLY A 242 45.87 -23.25 -10.62
N PRO A 243 44.71 -23.67 -11.17
CA PRO A 243 43.56 -24.40 -10.62
C PRO A 243 43.38 -25.76 -11.34
N THR A 244 42.60 -26.74 -10.84
CA THR A 244 41.72 -27.65 -11.65
C THR A 244 41.03 -28.74 -10.83
N ASP A 245 39.80 -29.03 -11.27
CA ASP A 245 38.90 -30.18 -11.15
C ASP A 245 39.31 -31.48 -10.43
N GLY A 246 38.29 -32.15 -9.87
CA GLY A 246 38.19 -33.62 -9.96
C GLY A 246 37.88 -34.40 -8.66
N THR A 247 36.58 -34.53 -8.34
CA THR A 247 35.82 -35.77 -8.04
C THR A 247 36.59 -36.99 -7.46
N VAL A 248 36.27 -37.65 -6.32
CA VAL A 248 35.11 -38.56 -6.05
C VAL A 248 35.32 -39.28 -4.69
N ILE A 249 34.28 -39.33 -3.83
CA ILE A 249 33.75 -40.41 -2.92
C ILE A 249 34.71 -40.97 -1.82
N SER A 250 34.35 -41.21 -0.54
CA SER A 250 33.19 -41.77 0.19
C SER A 250 33.36 -41.35 1.68
N GLU A 251 32.43 -41.31 2.63
CA GLU A 251 31.40 -42.28 3.03
C GLU A 251 30.60 -41.64 4.19
N ALA A 252 29.27 -41.89 4.28
CA ALA A 252 28.49 -42.11 5.51
C ALA A 252 26.99 -41.74 5.33
N ARG A 253 26.16 -42.78 5.34
CA ARG A 253 24.69 -42.79 5.61
C ARG A 253 24.50 -43.42 7.02
N PRO A 254 23.28 -43.54 7.63
CA PRO A 254 21.93 -43.06 7.25
C PRO A 254 21.03 -42.55 8.42
N ARG A 255 19.87 -41.93 8.12
CA ARG A 255 18.47 -42.41 8.40
C ARG A 255 17.38 -41.31 8.24
N ARG A 256 16.18 -41.76 7.86
CA ARG A 256 14.94 -41.01 7.49
C ARG A 256 14.05 -40.64 8.71
N PRO A 257 12.98 -39.82 8.52
CA PRO A 257 11.62 -40.38 8.38
C PRO A 257 10.79 -39.74 7.22
N VAL A 258 10.21 -40.54 6.30
CA VAL A 258 8.77 -40.91 6.16
C VAL A 258 7.80 -39.72 5.98
N LYS A 259 7.24 -39.59 4.76
CA LYS A 259 6.01 -38.83 4.43
C LYS A 259 4.95 -39.81 3.89
N PRO A 260 3.65 -39.60 4.17
CA PRO A 260 2.59 -40.42 3.63
C PRO A 260 2.19 -39.99 2.21
N ARG A 261 1.74 -40.98 1.45
CA ARG A 261 1.26 -40.93 0.06
C ARG A 261 -0.25 -41.15 0.07
N THR A 262 -0.97 -40.47 -0.80
CA THR A 262 -2.29 -40.91 -1.28
C THR A 262 -2.47 -40.45 -2.72
N ASP A 263 -3.42 -41.07 -3.40
CA ASP A 263 -3.24 -41.76 -4.67
C ASP A 263 -4.18 -41.22 -5.77
N ARG A 264 -3.96 -41.66 -7.02
CA ARG A 264 -4.81 -41.54 -8.24
C ARG A 264 -4.84 -40.15 -8.94
N ARG A 265 -4.89 -40.02 -10.27
CA ARG A 265 -5.07 -40.97 -11.40
C ARG A 265 -4.50 -40.30 -12.67
N ARG A 266 -3.89 -41.11 -13.54
CA ARG A 266 -3.40 -40.77 -14.89
C ARG A 266 -4.55 -40.87 -15.90
N VAL A 267 -4.75 -39.85 -16.73
CA VAL A 267 -5.32 -39.94 -18.09
C VAL A 267 -4.65 -38.85 -18.94
N ASP A 268 -4.03 -39.27 -20.04
CA ASP A 268 -3.51 -38.49 -21.19
C ASP A 268 -4.04 -39.21 -22.46
N PRO A 269 -3.98 -38.67 -23.70
CA PRO A 269 -3.56 -37.34 -24.15
C PRO A 269 -4.50 -36.66 -25.19
N SER A 270 -4.17 -35.42 -25.55
CA SER A 270 -4.68 -34.54 -26.63
C SER A 270 -4.58 -35.16 -28.06
N PRO A 271 -5.09 -34.52 -29.16
CA PRO A 271 -4.34 -33.39 -29.78
C PRO A 271 -5.12 -32.35 -30.66
N THR A 272 -4.58 -31.12 -30.63
CA THR A 272 -4.36 -30.16 -31.75
C THR A 272 -5.48 -29.40 -32.49
N LYS A 273 -5.11 -28.14 -32.80
CA LYS A 273 -5.59 -27.12 -33.76
C LYS A 273 -6.43 -26.02 -33.11
N SER A 274 -6.20 -24.71 -33.30
CA SER A 274 -5.26 -23.93 -34.10
C SER A 274 -5.53 -22.46 -33.75
N CYS A 275 -4.51 -21.61 -33.56
CA CYS A 275 -4.69 -20.16 -33.60
C CYS A 275 -4.94 -19.68 -35.04
N PRO A 276 -5.70 -18.60 -35.21
CA PRO A 276 -5.33 -17.61 -36.21
C PRO A 276 -5.21 -16.19 -35.64
N THR A 277 -4.50 -15.42 -36.43
CA THR A 277 -3.92 -14.09 -36.25
C THR A 277 -4.93 -12.94 -36.34
N ALA A 278 -4.53 -11.81 -35.74
CA ALA A 278 -4.94 -10.41 -35.91
C ALA A 278 -6.09 -10.03 -36.86
N GLY A 279 -6.98 -9.16 -36.36
CA GLY A 279 -7.76 -8.26 -37.21
C GLY A 279 -8.98 -7.64 -36.55
N THR A 280 -8.99 -6.30 -36.49
CA THR A 280 -10.15 -5.42 -36.57
C THR A 280 -10.80 -4.96 -35.25
N THR A 281 -10.39 -3.76 -34.86
CA THR A 281 -11.09 -2.77 -34.03
C THR A 281 -12.52 -2.53 -34.54
N PRO A 282 -13.55 -2.55 -33.68
CA PRO A 282 -14.81 -1.87 -33.96
C PRO A 282 -14.88 -0.53 -33.24
N THR A 283 -14.80 0.51 -34.04
CA THR A 283 -15.13 1.90 -33.77
C THR A 283 -16.57 1.99 -33.24
N LEU A 284 -16.76 2.37 -31.97
CA LEU A 284 -18.08 2.69 -31.44
C LEU A 284 -18.43 4.13 -31.90
N LYS A 285 -19.29 4.22 -32.92
CA LYS A 285 -19.94 5.46 -33.36
C LYS A 285 -20.83 6.00 -32.24
N ILE A 286 -20.52 7.21 -31.77
CA ILE A 286 -21.40 8.01 -30.92
C ILE A 286 -22.54 8.53 -31.81
N ALA A 287 -23.78 8.17 -31.48
CA ALA A 287 -24.97 8.77 -32.08
C ALA A 287 -25.25 10.14 -31.44
N PRO A 288 -25.72 11.14 -32.21
CA PRO A 288 -26.00 12.47 -31.69
C PRO A 288 -27.32 12.50 -30.89
N VAL A 289 -27.30 13.32 -29.84
CA VAL A 289 -28.45 13.68 -28.99
C VAL A 289 -29.45 14.54 -29.78
N PRO A 290 -30.77 14.28 -29.73
CA PRO A 290 -31.77 15.19 -30.28
C PRO A 290 -31.91 16.42 -29.38
N GLN A 291 -31.67 17.61 -29.94
CA GLN A 291 -32.14 18.86 -29.35
C GLN A 291 -33.55 19.13 -29.86
N ASP A 292 -34.54 19.05 -28.97
CA ASP A 292 -35.85 19.66 -29.19
C ASP A 292 -35.96 20.89 -28.28
N GLY A 293 -36.20 22.03 -28.91
CA GLY A 293 -36.33 23.31 -28.25
C GLY A 293 -37.76 23.59 -27.81
N ALA A 294 -37.92 24.47 -26.82
CA ALA A 294 -39.14 25.25 -26.64
C ALA A 294 -38.80 26.61 -26.04
N LYS A 295 -39.11 27.65 -26.82
CA LYS A 295 -39.16 29.06 -26.43
C LYS A 295 -40.48 29.36 -25.71
N VAL A 296 -40.38 30.16 -24.63
CA VAL A 296 -41.21 31.34 -24.27
C VAL A 296 -42.68 31.04 -23.91
N PRO A 297 -43.21 31.60 -22.80
CA PRO A 297 -43.57 33.03 -22.67
C PRO A 297 -42.62 33.88 -21.81
#